data_AF-A0A9X4BJY1-F1
#
_entry.id   AF-A0A9X4BJY1-F1
#
_cell.length_a   1.000
_cell.length_b   1.000
_cell.length_c   1.000
_cell.angle_alpha   90.00
_cell.angle_beta   90.00
_cell.angle_gamma   90.00
#
_symmetry.space_group_name_H-M   'P 1'
#
loop_
_entity.id
_entity.type
_entity.pdbx_description
1 polymer ?
#
loop_
_entity_poly.entity_id
_entity_poly.type
_entity_poly.pdbx_seq_one_letter_code
_entity_poly.pdbx_strand_id
1 'polypeptide(L)'
;MSTLATGVLNAWEGLNARLRGAGEVLPRFVLRLVMGWEFWESGLEKLHGENWFADIQAKFPWPFNVIPADLSWSVATWFEIAGGLALWLGFGTRFFAFSLLFLTFVATAAVHWPDMWTMWSDLLKGYAITDAGHGNFKLPLLFVVMLLPLIFNGPGKLSVDYVIARLVGATTYPAATNDFYTWAIAAAVVGLPFLMLTPLSGAALLALAAVLALIGRYLRH
;
A
#
# COMPACT_ATOMS: atom_id res chain seq x y z
N MET A 1 -25.66 25.45 -29.98
CA MET A 1 -25.00 24.16 -30.27
C MET A 1 -25.87 23.37 -31.23
N SER A 2 -25.29 22.68 -32.21
CA SER A 2 -26.07 21.84 -33.16
C SER A 2 -26.64 20.61 -32.45
N THR A 3 -27.73 20.06 -33.00
CA THR A 3 -28.40 18.85 -32.47
C THR A 3 -27.44 17.65 -32.40
N LEU A 4 -26.52 17.55 -33.36
CA LEU A 4 -25.43 16.57 -33.38
C LEU A 4 -24.45 16.77 -32.22
N ALA A 5 -24.02 18.01 -31.95
CA ALA A 5 -23.12 18.31 -30.83
C ALA A 5 -23.76 17.96 -29.48
N THR A 6 -25.07 18.21 -29.33
CA THR A 6 -25.82 17.87 -28.11
C THR A 6 -25.95 16.36 -27.93
N GLY A 7 -26.20 15.61 -29.02
CA GLY A 7 -26.26 14.14 -28.98
C GLY A 7 -24.94 13.47 -28.57
N VAL A 8 -23.82 13.98 -29.10
CA VAL A 8 -22.48 13.49 -28.74
C VAL A 8 -22.15 13.76 -27.26
N LEU A 9 -22.46 14.95 -26.76
CA LEU A 9 -22.25 15.30 -25.34
C LEU A 9 -23.07 14.40 -24.41
N ASN A 10 -24.35 14.19 -24.71
CA ASN A 10 -25.21 13.32 -23.90
C ASN A 10 -24.70 11.87 -23.89
N ALA A 11 -24.23 11.36 -25.03
CA ALA A 11 -23.65 10.02 -25.11
C ALA A 11 -22.35 9.92 -24.29
N TRP A 12 -21.49 10.93 -24.35
CA TRP A 12 -20.26 11.02 -23.58
C TRP A 12 -20.52 11.07 -22.06
N GLU A 13 -21.45 11.91 -21.62
CA GLU A 13 -21.86 11.99 -20.21
C GLU A 13 -22.46 10.66 -19.73
N GLY A 14 -23.30 10.04 -20.56
CA GLY A 14 -23.89 8.73 -20.29
C GLY A 14 -22.84 7.62 -20.16
N LEU A 15 -21.79 7.64 -21.00
CA LEU A 15 -20.67 6.71 -20.91
C LEU A 15 -19.88 6.93 -19.62
N ASN A 16 -19.51 8.18 -19.32
CA ASN A 16 -18.75 8.53 -18.12
C ASN A 16 -19.48 8.14 -16.83
N ALA A 17 -20.78 8.36 -16.74
CA ALA A 17 -21.58 7.96 -15.59
C ALA A 17 -21.54 6.44 -15.37
N ARG A 18 -21.65 5.64 -16.44
CA ARG A 18 -21.60 4.17 -16.37
C ARG A 18 -20.22 3.67 -15.98
N LEU A 19 -19.16 4.20 -16.61
CA LEU A 19 -17.78 3.86 -16.28
C LEU A 19 -17.43 4.24 -14.83
N ARG A 20 -17.91 5.41 -14.35
CA ARG A 20 -17.75 5.81 -12.95
C ARG A 20 -18.44 4.83 -12.00
N GLY A 21 -19.65 4.40 -12.33
CA GLY A 21 -20.39 3.39 -11.58
C GLY A 21 -19.61 2.08 -11.45
N ALA A 22 -19.06 1.58 -12.57
CA ALA A 22 -18.20 0.39 -12.58
C ALA A 22 -16.88 0.61 -11.81
N GLY A 23 -16.32 1.82 -11.89
CA GLY A 23 -15.11 2.24 -11.18
C GLY A 23 -15.23 2.20 -9.66
N GLU A 24 -16.43 2.23 -9.10
CA GLU A 24 -16.67 2.04 -7.67
C GLU A 24 -16.56 0.57 -7.21
N VAL A 25 -16.38 -0.38 -8.13
CA VAL A 25 -16.33 -1.81 -7.82
C VAL A 25 -15.10 -2.47 -8.42
N LEU A 26 -14.95 -2.40 -9.75
CA LEU A 26 -13.99 -3.23 -10.48
C LEU A 26 -12.53 -2.96 -10.11
N PRO A 27 -12.01 -1.72 -10.12
CA PRO A 27 -10.58 -1.49 -9.87
C PRO A 27 -10.13 -1.98 -8.50
N ARG A 28 -10.90 -1.67 -7.44
CA ARG A 28 -10.57 -2.10 -6.07
C ARG A 28 -10.69 -3.61 -5.88
N PHE A 29 -11.62 -4.24 -6.58
CA PHE A 29 -11.73 -5.70 -6.57
C PHE A 29 -10.54 -6.36 -7.28
N VAL A 30 -10.20 -5.91 -8.49
CA VAL A 30 -9.07 -6.45 -9.26
C VAL A 30 -7.74 -6.24 -8.52
N LEU A 31 -7.51 -5.06 -7.94
CA LEU A 31 -6.33 -4.79 -7.12
C LEU A 31 -6.22 -5.78 -5.95
N ARG A 32 -7.33 -6.08 -5.27
CA ARG A 32 -7.35 -7.07 -4.19
C ARG A 32 -7.06 -8.49 -4.67
N LEU A 33 -7.59 -8.88 -5.84
CA LEU A 33 -7.30 -10.20 -6.42
C LEU A 33 -5.82 -10.36 -6.74
N VAL A 34 -5.26 -9.39 -7.47
CA VAL A 34 -3.84 -9.41 -7.86
C VAL A 34 -2.97 -9.36 -6.61
N MET A 35 -3.12 -8.35 -5.75
CA MET A 35 -2.29 -8.24 -4.55
C MET A 35 -2.46 -9.43 -3.61
N GLY A 36 -3.67 -9.96 -3.47
CA GLY A 36 -3.91 -11.15 -2.67
C GLY A 36 -3.17 -12.37 -3.19
N TRP A 37 -3.07 -12.53 -4.52
CA TRP A 37 -2.31 -13.60 -5.15
C TRP A 37 -0.81 -13.48 -4.89
N GLU A 38 -0.24 -12.31 -5.18
CA GLU A 38 1.20 -12.07 -5.04
C GLU A 38 1.71 -12.34 -3.61
N PHE A 39 0.97 -11.87 -2.60
CA PHE A 39 1.35 -12.12 -1.20
C PHE A 39 1.04 -13.54 -0.75
N TRP A 40 -0.02 -14.16 -1.26
CA TRP A 40 -0.31 -15.57 -0.96
C TRP A 40 0.83 -16.48 -1.47
N GLU A 41 1.26 -16.29 -2.71
CA GLU A 41 2.37 -17.02 -3.30
C GLU A 41 3.66 -16.82 -2.51
N SER A 42 4.03 -15.56 -2.23
CA SER A 42 5.23 -15.25 -1.43
C SER A 42 5.19 -15.83 0.00
N GLY A 43 3.99 -15.86 0.60
CA GLY A 43 3.78 -16.47 1.90
C GLY A 43 3.92 -18.00 1.88
N LEU A 44 3.40 -18.66 0.84
CA LEU A 44 3.55 -20.11 0.67
C LEU A 44 5.01 -20.51 0.39
N GLU A 45 5.76 -19.69 -0.34
CA GLU A 45 7.21 -19.90 -0.52
C GLU A 45 7.93 -19.89 0.84
N LYS A 46 7.58 -18.98 1.75
CA LYS A 46 8.17 -18.94 3.10
C LYS A 46 7.66 -20.05 4.01
N LEU A 47 6.41 -20.48 3.86
CA LEU A 47 5.83 -21.54 4.67
C LEU A 47 6.48 -22.90 4.37
N HIS A 48 6.80 -23.16 3.11
CA HIS A 48 7.39 -24.43 2.66
C HIS A 48 8.91 -24.37 2.42
N GLY A 49 9.50 -23.18 2.51
CA GLY A 49 10.92 -22.95 2.31
C GLY A 49 11.73 -23.00 3.61
N GLU A 50 13.04 -22.79 3.46
CA GLU A 50 13.98 -22.64 4.58
C GLU A 50 14.15 -21.17 4.97
N ASN A 51 14.29 -20.91 6.28
CA ASN A 51 14.39 -19.56 6.81
C ASN A 51 15.74 -18.91 6.48
N TRP A 52 15.80 -18.20 5.34
CA TRP A 52 16.98 -17.45 4.91
C TRP A 52 17.12 -16.06 5.56
N PHE A 53 16.17 -15.62 6.40
CA PHE A 53 16.31 -14.34 7.11
C PHE A 53 17.52 -14.31 8.05
N ALA A 54 17.93 -15.47 8.56
CA ALA A 54 19.11 -15.60 9.41
C ALA A 54 20.39 -15.14 8.70
N ASP A 55 20.52 -15.44 7.40
CA ASP A 55 21.70 -15.11 6.59
C ASP A 55 21.83 -13.62 6.29
N ILE A 56 20.69 -12.91 6.28
CA ILE A 56 20.63 -11.48 5.96
C ILE A 56 20.21 -10.62 7.15
N GLN A 57 20.25 -11.14 8.37
CA GLN A 57 19.71 -10.46 9.55
C GLN A 57 20.26 -9.03 9.72
N ALA A 58 21.56 -8.84 9.47
CA ALA A 58 22.23 -7.55 9.56
C ALA A 58 21.78 -6.53 8.50
N LYS A 59 21.15 -6.96 7.40
CA LYS A 59 20.65 -6.08 6.32
C LYS A 59 19.26 -5.53 6.62
N PHE A 60 18.51 -6.11 7.55
CA PHE A 60 17.20 -5.58 7.91
C PHE A 60 17.32 -4.18 8.53
N PRO A 61 16.35 -3.28 8.27
CA PRO A 61 16.30 -2.01 8.98
C PRO A 61 15.97 -2.23 10.47
N TRP A 62 16.47 -1.35 11.34
CA TRP A 62 16.07 -1.36 12.75
C TRP A 62 14.54 -1.11 12.88
N PRO A 63 13.83 -1.82 13.77
CA PRO A 63 14.32 -2.76 14.78
C PRO A 63 14.46 -4.21 14.32
N PHE A 64 14.16 -4.53 13.05
CA PHE A 64 14.12 -5.91 12.57
C PHE A 64 15.48 -6.60 12.54
N ASN A 65 16.59 -5.84 12.48
CA ASN A 65 17.94 -6.41 12.61
C ASN A 65 18.25 -7.03 13.98
N VAL A 66 17.57 -6.59 15.05
CA VAL A 66 17.77 -7.10 16.41
C VAL A 66 16.67 -8.06 16.85
N ILE A 67 15.64 -8.26 16.03
CA ILE A 67 14.58 -9.24 16.26
C ILE A 67 15.09 -10.61 15.76
N PRO A 68 14.86 -11.72 16.50
CA PRO A 68 15.24 -13.06 16.05
C PRO A 68 14.68 -13.38 14.66
N ALA A 69 15.51 -13.93 13.79
CA ALA A 69 15.15 -14.23 12.41
C ALA A 69 13.92 -15.16 12.31
N ASP A 70 13.80 -16.16 13.18
CA ASP A 70 12.64 -17.07 13.20
C ASP A 70 11.31 -16.36 13.51
N LEU A 71 11.35 -15.36 14.39
CA LEU A 71 10.18 -14.55 14.70
C LEU A 71 9.82 -13.65 13.53
N SER A 72 10.80 -12.95 12.95
CA SER A 72 10.60 -12.09 11.78
C SER A 72 10.07 -12.90 10.58
N TRP A 73 10.61 -14.09 10.34
CA TRP A 73 10.16 -15.02 9.31
C TRP A 73 8.71 -15.42 9.53
N SER A 74 8.40 -15.94 10.71
CA SER A 74 7.04 -16.39 11.06
C SER A 74 6.01 -15.26 10.91
N VAL A 75 6.34 -14.06 11.40
CA VAL A 75 5.46 -12.88 11.29
C VAL A 75 5.25 -12.52 9.82
N ALA A 76 6.32 -12.46 9.01
CA ALA A 76 6.22 -12.16 7.59
C ALA A 76 5.35 -13.20 6.85
N THR A 77 5.63 -14.49 7.03
CA THR A 77 4.86 -15.59 6.43
C THR A 77 3.36 -15.48 6.73
N TRP A 78 3.00 -15.31 8.01
CA TRP A 78 1.58 -15.28 8.38
C TRP A 78 0.89 -13.99 7.96
N PHE A 79 1.57 -12.84 7.96
CA PHE A 79 0.99 -11.60 7.42
C PHE A 79 0.78 -11.68 5.92
N GLU A 80 1.67 -12.32 5.17
CA GLU A 80 1.54 -12.52 3.73
C GLU A 80 0.37 -13.47 3.39
N ILE A 81 0.29 -14.63 4.05
CA ILE A 81 -0.78 -15.62 3.87
C ILE A 81 -2.13 -15.06 4.31
N ALA A 82 -2.23 -14.60 5.57
CA ALA A 82 -3.48 -14.09 6.11
C ALA A 82 -3.89 -12.80 5.42
N GLY A 83 -2.93 -11.93 5.09
CA GLY A 83 -3.15 -10.71 4.35
C GLY A 83 -3.65 -10.99 2.93
N GLY A 84 -3.06 -11.96 2.23
CA GLY A 84 -3.51 -12.37 0.89
C GLY A 84 -4.97 -12.82 0.89
N LEU A 85 -5.34 -13.72 1.81
CA LEU A 85 -6.73 -14.15 2.00
C LEU A 85 -7.65 -13.00 2.38
N ALA A 86 -7.23 -12.14 3.31
CA ALA A 86 -8.01 -11.01 3.77
C ALA A 86 -8.27 -10.00 2.64
N LEU A 87 -7.29 -9.76 1.76
CA LEU A 87 -7.47 -8.92 0.57
C LEU A 87 -8.50 -9.54 -0.39
N TRP A 88 -8.42 -10.83 -0.72
CA TRP A 88 -9.41 -11.49 -1.58
C TRP A 88 -10.84 -11.36 -1.06
N LEU A 89 -11.04 -11.63 0.22
CA LEU A 89 -12.33 -11.46 0.88
C LEU A 89 -12.74 -9.98 1.00
N GLY A 90 -11.76 -9.08 1.04
CA GLY A 90 -11.95 -7.68 1.38
C GLY A 90 -12.36 -7.53 2.84
N PHE A 91 -11.65 -8.21 3.73
CA PHE A 91 -11.84 -8.20 5.18
C PHE A 91 -10.66 -7.48 5.84
N GLY A 92 -10.92 -6.45 6.66
CA GLY A 92 -9.86 -5.65 7.28
C GLY A 92 -8.94 -5.00 6.24
N THR A 93 -9.46 -4.63 5.08
CA THR A 93 -8.64 -4.37 3.88
C THR A 93 -7.59 -3.28 4.11
N ARG A 94 -7.94 -2.19 4.80
CA ARG A 94 -6.98 -1.11 5.10
C ARG A 94 -5.85 -1.57 6.00
N PHE A 95 -6.17 -2.40 6.99
CA PHE A 95 -5.19 -2.94 7.94
C PHE A 95 -4.20 -3.86 7.22
N PHE A 96 -4.71 -4.83 6.46
CA PHE A 96 -3.84 -5.77 5.75
C PHE A 96 -3.08 -5.09 4.60
N ALA A 97 -3.72 -4.21 3.82
CA ALA A 97 -3.02 -3.47 2.76
C ALA A 97 -1.88 -2.61 3.32
N PHE A 98 -2.08 -1.94 4.47
CA PHE A 98 -1.02 -1.19 5.13
C PHE A 98 0.08 -2.11 5.71
N SER A 99 -0.29 -3.23 6.32
CA SER A 99 0.68 -4.19 6.88
C SER A 99 1.57 -4.78 5.79
N LEU A 100 0.97 -5.17 4.66
CA LEU A 100 1.67 -5.70 3.49
C LEU A 100 2.52 -4.63 2.78
N LEU A 101 2.05 -3.39 2.75
CA LEU A 101 2.83 -2.25 2.28
C LEU A 101 4.09 -2.08 3.15
N PHE A 102 3.92 -2.07 4.47
CA PHE A 102 5.03 -1.92 5.41
C PHE A 102 6.04 -3.07 5.27
N LEU A 103 5.56 -4.32 5.19
CA LEU A 103 6.38 -5.50 4.95
C LEU A 103 7.17 -5.37 3.63
N THR A 104 6.52 -4.91 2.57
CA THR A 104 7.17 -4.67 1.26
C THR A 104 8.32 -3.67 1.37
N PHE A 105 8.17 -2.61 2.16
CA PHE A 105 9.27 -1.64 2.41
C PHE A 105 10.43 -2.27 3.18
N VAL A 106 10.16 -3.07 4.21
CA VAL A 106 11.20 -3.78 4.98
C VAL A 106 11.95 -4.78 4.08
N ALA A 107 11.23 -5.57 3.29
CA ALA A 107 11.81 -6.51 2.35
C ALA A 107 12.63 -5.78 1.26
N THR A 108 12.12 -4.65 0.76
CA THR A 108 12.85 -3.83 -0.22
C THR A 108 14.17 -3.34 0.39
N ALA A 109 14.14 -2.79 1.60
CA ALA A 109 15.34 -2.29 2.26
C ALA A 109 16.40 -3.39 2.48
N ALA A 110 15.96 -4.61 2.81
CA ALA A 110 16.88 -5.72 3.11
C ALA A 110 17.44 -6.43 1.86
N VAL A 111 16.66 -6.52 0.78
CA VAL A 111 16.96 -7.43 -0.35
C VAL A 111 16.96 -6.74 -1.72
N HIS A 112 16.14 -5.70 -1.94
CA HIS A 112 15.92 -5.14 -3.29
C HIS A 112 16.49 -3.73 -3.48
N TRP A 113 16.96 -3.09 -2.40
CA TRP A 113 17.52 -1.76 -2.43
C TRP A 113 19.00 -1.77 -2.82
N PRO A 114 19.49 -0.80 -3.61
CA PRO A 114 20.92 -0.73 -3.94
C PRO A 114 21.77 -0.43 -2.71
N ASP A 115 22.91 -1.12 -2.58
CA ASP A 115 23.89 -0.92 -1.50
C ASP A 115 24.46 0.51 -1.49
N MET A 116 24.64 1.10 -2.67
CA MET A 116 25.15 2.46 -2.85
C MET A 116 24.41 3.11 -4.02
N TRP A 117 23.86 4.30 -3.81
CA TRP A 117 23.34 5.16 -4.87
C TRP A 117 23.76 6.59 -4.58
N THR A 118 24.44 7.22 -5.54
CA THR A 118 24.98 8.58 -5.37
C THR A 118 24.10 9.63 -6.01
N MET A 119 23.35 9.23 -7.03
CA MET A 119 22.52 10.10 -7.86
C MET A 119 21.20 9.41 -8.23
N TRP A 120 20.17 10.19 -8.55
CA TRP A 120 18.87 9.69 -9.01
C TRP A 120 18.95 8.78 -10.25
N SER A 121 19.96 9.00 -11.10
CA SER A 121 20.25 8.15 -12.26
C SER A 121 20.68 6.73 -11.88
N ASP A 122 21.23 6.51 -10.68
CA ASP A 122 21.60 5.17 -10.21
C ASP A 122 20.37 4.39 -9.74
N LEU A 123 19.42 5.07 -9.10
CA LEU A 123 18.13 4.48 -8.72
C LEU A 123 17.34 4.00 -9.95
N LEU A 124 17.35 4.76 -11.05
CA LEU A 124 16.67 4.35 -12.28
C LEU A 124 17.20 3.02 -12.84
N LYS A 125 18.46 2.66 -12.58
CA LYS A 125 19.03 1.37 -12.97
C LYS A 125 18.46 0.21 -12.15
N GLY A 126 18.07 0.47 -10.89
CA GLY A 126 17.42 -0.49 -10.00
C GLY A 126 15.92 -0.71 -10.28
N TYR A 127 15.31 0.12 -11.15
CA TYR A 127 13.99 -0.15 -11.75
C TYR A 127 14.12 -1.19 -12.87
N ALA A 128 14.62 -2.37 -12.52
CA ALA A 128 14.84 -3.49 -13.42
C ALA A 128 14.23 -4.77 -12.82
N ILE A 129 14.17 -5.83 -13.64
CA ILE A 129 13.89 -7.21 -13.22
C ILE A 129 15.14 -8.03 -13.55
N THR A 130 16.29 -7.60 -13.03
CA THR A 130 17.60 -8.18 -13.31
C THR A 130 18.50 -8.02 -12.09
N ASP A 131 19.21 -9.07 -11.70
CA ASP A 131 20.12 -9.05 -10.53
C ASP A 131 21.51 -8.50 -10.88
N ALA A 132 21.54 -7.29 -11.46
CA ALA A 132 22.77 -6.62 -11.90
C ALA A 132 23.44 -5.80 -10.78
N GLY A 133 23.05 -5.99 -9.51
CA GLY A 133 23.65 -5.30 -8.35
C GLY A 133 23.27 -3.82 -8.18
N HIS A 134 22.35 -3.29 -8.98
CA HIS A 134 21.87 -1.90 -8.89
C HIS A 134 20.52 -1.75 -8.16
N GLY A 135 20.07 -2.81 -7.48
CA GLY A 135 18.71 -2.96 -6.95
C GLY A 135 17.80 -3.75 -7.92
N ASN A 136 16.68 -4.24 -7.39
CA ASN A 136 15.66 -5.01 -8.13
C ASN A 136 14.27 -4.67 -7.55
N PHE A 137 13.97 -3.37 -7.46
CA PHE A 137 12.81 -2.86 -6.70
C PHE A 137 11.59 -2.55 -7.57
N LYS A 138 11.62 -2.89 -8.87
CA LYS A 138 10.48 -2.63 -9.78
C LYS A 138 9.20 -3.32 -9.29
N LEU A 139 9.26 -4.60 -8.95
CA LEU A 139 8.10 -5.35 -8.48
C LEU A 139 7.59 -4.83 -7.12
N PRO A 140 8.45 -4.63 -6.09
CA PRO A 140 8.03 -3.97 -4.86
C PRO A 140 7.38 -2.60 -5.08
N LEU A 141 7.91 -1.76 -5.98
CA LEU A 141 7.32 -0.46 -6.29
C LEU A 141 5.91 -0.59 -6.89
N LEU A 142 5.68 -1.57 -7.77
CA LEU A 142 4.34 -1.84 -8.30
C LEU A 142 3.38 -2.28 -7.19
N PHE A 143 3.83 -3.09 -6.23
CA PHE A 143 3.03 -3.49 -5.07
C PHE A 143 2.63 -2.28 -4.24
N VAL A 144 3.58 -1.38 -3.95
CA VAL A 144 3.30 -0.10 -3.28
C VAL A 144 2.21 0.67 -4.01
N VAL A 145 2.37 0.89 -5.32
CA VAL A 145 1.39 1.63 -6.14
C VAL A 145 0.02 0.97 -6.13
N MET A 146 -0.06 -0.36 -6.14
CA MET A 146 -1.32 -1.11 -6.14
C MET A 146 -2.00 -1.17 -4.76
N LEU A 147 -1.24 -1.11 -3.67
CA LEU A 147 -1.78 -1.11 -2.29
C LEU A 147 -2.29 0.27 -1.86
N LEU A 148 -1.68 1.37 -2.31
CA LEU A 148 -2.09 2.73 -1.91
C LEU A 148 -3.59 3.00 -2.17
N PRO A 149 -4.18 2.66 -3.34
CA PRO A 149 -5.62 2.81 -3.56
C PRO A 149 -6.47 2.04 -2.56
N LEU A 150 -6.05 0.86 -2.10
CA LEU A 150 -6.79 0.05 -1.13
C LEU A 150 -6.73 0.66 0.27
N ILE A 151 -5.61 1.29 0.63
CA ILE A 151 -5.45 1.99 1.91
C ILE A 151 -6.34 3.25 1.93
N PHE A 152 -6.23 4.11 0.92
CA PHE A 152 -6.92 5.40 0.91
C PHE A 152 -8.40 5.29 0.52
N ASN A 153 -8.75 4.49 -0.49
CA ASN A 153 -10.13 4.36 -0.96
C ASN A 153 -10.89 3.18 -0.31
N GLY A 154 -10.19 2.30 0.38
CA GLY A 154 -10.79 1.14 1.05
C GLY A 154 -11.12 -0.03 0.10
N PRO A 155 -11.99 -0.94 0.54
CA PRO A 155 -12.15 -2.28 -0.05
C PRO A 155 -13.02 -2.37 -1.30
N GLY A 156 -13.84 -1.35 -1.57
CA GLY A 156 -14.87 -1.42 -2.61
C GLY A 156 -16.14 -2.14 -2.15
N LYS A 157 -17.22 -2.04 -2.94
CA LYS A 157 -18.55 -2.56 -2.57
C LYS A 157 -18.63 -4.08 -2.55
N LEU A 158 -17.77 -4.77 -3.31
CA LEU A 158 -17.69 -6.22 -3.35
C LEU A 158 -16.70 -6.73 -2.29
N SER A 159 -16.97 -6.47 -1.02
CA SER A 159 -16.08 -6.83 0.08
C SER A 159 -16.85 -7.20 1.33
N VAL A 160 -16.24 -8.05 2.17
CA VAL A 160 -16.78 -8.37 3.49
C VAL A 160 -16.89 -7.11 4.36
N ASP A 161 -15.90 -6.22 4.31
CA ASP A 161 -15.92 -4.92 5.00
C ASP A 161 -17.17 -4.09 4.67
N TYR A 162 -17.55 -4.03 3.38
CA TYR A 162 -18.74 -3.31 2.94
C TYR A 162 -20.03 -3.96 3.47
N VAL A 163 -20.09 -5.30 3.45
CA VAL A 163 -21.24 -6.05 3.99
C VAL A 163 -21.37 -5.83 5.49
N ILE A 164 -20.29 -5.95 6.25
CA ILE A 164 -20.28 -5.72 7.70
C ILE A 164 -20.72 -4.29 8.01
N ALA A 165 -20.18 -3.28 7.33
CA ALA A 165 -20.56 -1.89 7.53
C ALA A 165 -22.07 -1.68 7.32
N ARG A 166 -22.65 -2.32 6.29
CA ARG A 166 -24.11 -2.26 6.06
C ARG A 166 -24.91 -2.97 7.16
N LEU A 167 -24.44 -4.12 7.63
CA LEU A 167 -25.12 -4.90 8.67
C LEU A 167 -25.17 -4.18 10.01
N VAL A 168 -24.11 -3.46 10.37
CA VAL A 168 -24.03 -2.71 11.65
C VAL A 168 -24.53 -1.27 11.54
N GLY A 169 -25.07 -0.87 10.38
CA GLY A 169 -25.57 0.49 10.15
C GLY A 169 -24.49 1.57 10.07
N ALA A 170 -23.23 1.20 9.84
CA ALA A 170 -22.14 2.15 9.65
C ALA A 170 -22.18 2.79 8.26
N THR A 171 -21.66 4.02 8.16
CA THR A 171 -21.50 4.70 6.87
C THR A 171 -20.44 3.99 6.02
N THR A 172 -20.84 3.46 4.86
CA THR A 172 -19.95 2.66 3.98
C THR A 172 -18.95 3.51 3.20
N TYR A 173 -19.38 4.69 2.73
CA TYR A 173 -18.54 5.67 2.03
C TYR A 173 -18.88 7.06 2.55
N PRO A 174 -18.28 7.50 3.67
CA PRO A 174 -18.47 8.86 4.14
C PRO A 174 -17.93 9.87 3.12
N ALA A 175 -18.49 11.08 3.14
CA ALA A 175 -17.98 12.17 2.31
C ALA A 175 -16.50 12.46 2.68
N ALA A 176 -15.67 12.70 1.66
CA ALA A 176 -14.26 13.00 1.88
C ALA A 176 -14.10 14.31 2.66
N THR A 177 -13.35 14.26 3.77
CA THR A 177 -12.86 15.45 4.47
C THR A 177 -11.54 15.89 3.84
N ASN A 178 -11.27 17.19 3.84
CA ASN A 178 -10.01 17.74 3.36
C ASN A 178 -9.49 18.79 4.33
N ASP A 179 -9.15 18.33 5.53
CA ASP A 179 -8.63 19.15 6.63
C ASP A 179 -7.17 18.77 6.96
N PHE A 180 -6.56 19.50 7.89
CA PHE A 180 -5.17 19.23 8.30
C PHE A 180 -4.98 17.82 8.88
N TYR A 181 -5.99 17.25 9.55
CA TYR A 181 -5.92 15.88 10.06
C TYR A 181 -5.89 14.84 8.95
N THR A 182 -6.64 15.08 7.87
CA THR A 182 -6.62 14.23 6.66
C THR A 182 -5.20 14.13 6.10
N TRP A 183 -4.54 15.28 5.93
CA TRP A 183 -3.15 15.32 5.43
C TRP A 183 -2.13 14.81 6.44
N ALA A 184 -2.36 15.02 7.75
CA ALA A 184 -1.52 14.44 8.79
C ALA A 184 -1.53 12.92 8.75
N ILE A 185 -2.71 12.31 8.65
CA ILE A 185 -2.87 10.86 8.52
C ILE A 185 -2.24 10.36 7.22
N ALA A 186 -2.48 11.03 6.09
CA ALA A 186 -1.88 10.64 4.82
C ALA A 186 -0.34 10.67 4.86
N ALA A 187 0.25 11.72 5.44
CA ALA A 187 1.68 11.83 5.64
C ALA A 187 2.22 10.73 6.57
N ALA A 188 1.49 10.35 7.62
CA ALA A 188 1.89 9.26 8.50
C ALA A 188 1.82 7.88 7.84
N VAL A 189 0.75 7.61 7.07
CA VAL A 189 0.57 6.36 6.30
C VAL A 189 1.72 6.15 5.33
N VAL A 190 2.21 7.21 4.68
CA VAL A 190 3.38 7.11 3.80
C VAL A 190 4.68 7.12 4.59
N GLY A 191 4.81 7.99 5.59
CA GLY A 191 6.05 8.17 6.35
C GLY A 191 6.51 6.95 7.13
N LEU A 192 5.57 6.17 7.70
CA LEU A 192 5.89 4.98 8.50
C LEU A 192 6.66 3.91 7.70
N PRO A 193 6.20 3.42 6.53
CA PRO A 193 7.00 2.53 5.68
C PRO A 193 8.33 3.15 5.23
N PHE A 194 8.34 4.45 4.91
CA PHE A 194 9.56 5.14 4.47
C PHE A 194 10.65 5.20 5.55
N LEU A 195 10.32 5.12 6.84
CA LEU A 195 11.32 4.97 7.90
C LEU A 195 12.20 3.74 7.70
N MET A 196 11.66 2.68 7.11
CA MET A 196 12.37 1.41 6.92
C MET A 196 13.30 1.46 5.70
N LEU A 197 13.02 2.32 4.71
CA LEU A 197 13.74 2.35 3.44
C LEU A 197 14.67 3.56 3.31
N THR A 198 14.18 4.76 3.61
CA THR A 198 14.98 6.00 3.65
C THR A 198 14.62 6.78 4.93
N PRO A 199 15.27 6.46 6.07
CA PRO A 199 14.84 6.94 7.39
C PRO A 199 14.62 8.45 7.50
N LEU A 200 15.48 9.25 6.85
CA LEU A 200 15.33 10.71 6.85
C LEU A 200 14.04 11.17 6.15
N SER A 201 13.70 10.56 5.01
CA SER A 201 12.45 10.84 4.29
C SER A 201 11.24 10.45 5.13
N GLY A 202 11.28 9.28 5.77
CA GLY A 202 10.23 8.82 6.68
C GLY A 202 10.05 9.76 7.87
N ALA A 203 11.15 10.16 8.52
CA ALA A 203 11.13 11.09 9.65
C ALA A 203 10.60 12.48 9.24
N ALA A 204 10.97 13.00 8.07
CA ALA A 204 10.46 14.26 7.55
C ALA A 204 8.94 14.21 7.31
N LEU A 205 8.42 13.12 6.74
CA LEU A 205 6.98 12.92 6.55
C LEU A 205 6.23 12.81 7.87
N LEU A 206 6.80 12.16 8.89
CA LEU A 206 6.19 12.07 10.22
C LEU A 206 6.24 13.40 10.98
N ALA A 207 7.32 14.18 10.81
CA ALA A 207 7.38 15.54 11.34
C ALA A 207 6.31 16.43 10.70
N LEU A 208 6.14 16.33 9.37
CA LEU A 208 5.05 17.00 8.65
C LEU A 208 3.69 16.55 9.18
N ALA A 209 3.48 15.24 9.39
CA ALA A 209 2.24 14.72 9.95
C ALA A 209 1.94 15.34 11.33
N ALA A 210 2.95 15.44 12.21
CA ALA A 210 2.81 16.06 13.52
C ALA A 210 2.49 17.56 13.42
N VAL A 211 3.18 18.31 12.56
CA VAL A 211 2.93 19.74 12.33
C VAL A 211 1.51 19.97 11.83
N LEU A 212 1.06 19.20 10.84
CA LEU A 212 -0.30 19.30 10.31
C LEU A 212 -1.35 18.99 11.40
N ALA A 213 -1.13 17.95 12.20
CA ALA A 213 -2.03 17.63 13.32
C ALA A 213 -2.09 18.76 14.37
N LEU A 214 -0.95 19.41 14.66
CA LEU A 214 -0.88 20.56 15.56
C LEU A 214 -1.61 21.77 14.98
N ILE A 215 -1.37 22.11 13.70
CA ILE A 215 -2.09 23.19 13.02
C ILE A 215 -3.59 22.94 13.04
N GLY A 216 -4.03 21.72 12.71
CA GLY A 216 -5.43 21.32 12.78
C GLY A 216 -6.03 21.45 14.17
N ARG A 217 -5.23 21.28 15.23
CA ARG A 217 -5.66 21.51 16.62
C ARG A 217 -5.85 23.00 16.93
N TYR A 218 -4.93 23.85 16.49
CA TYR A 218 -4.96 25.29 16.79
C TYR A 218 -5.96 26.08 15.95
N LEU A 219 -6.24 25.65 14.71
CA LEU A 219 -7.20 26.30 13.81
C LEU A 219 -8.65 25.86 14.00
N ARG A 220 -8.95 25.01 14.99
CA ARG A 220 -10.34 24.63 15.37
C ARG A 220 -11.04 25.68 16.24
N HIS A 221 -10.50 26.91 16.31
CA HIS A 221 -11.10 28.05 16.99
C HIS A 221 -11.68 29.05 16.00
#